data_AF-A0A942J0X5-F1
#
_entry.id   AF-A0A942J0X5-F1
#
_cell.length_a   1.000
_cell.length_b   1.000
_cell.length_c   1.000
_cell.angle_alpha   90.00
_cell.angle_beta   90.00
_cell.angle_gamma   90.00
#
_symmetry.space_group_name_H-M   'P 1'
#
loop_
_entity.id
_entity.type
_entity.pdbx_description
1 polymer ?
#
loop_
_entity_poly.entity_id
_entity_poly.type
_entity_poly.pdbx_seq_one_letter_code
_entity_poly.pdbx_strand_id
1 'polypeptide(L)'
;MKNHKDNTVSTLGMWLFLLSEILLFGGLFIICSVYRYNHSRIFHLAAESLNRPLGALNTLILLTSSLTMALSIFFLKNRRSERSLFFLFLTIFLGLFFLSNKYFEWASKVHHGVYPNAPVLLERERGEVLFYGLYYSMTGLHGLHVLVGIGLLSVMFVSVLRGKIDHERILPLKNTGLYWHLVDIIWIFLFPLFYLIT
;
A
#
# COMPACT_ATOMS: atom_id res chain seq x y z
N MET A 1 28.13 25.97 -18.20
CA MET A 1 27.81 25.20 -16.97
C MET A 1 27.10 23.91 -17.34
N LYS A 2 27.81 22.77 -17.36
CA LYS A 2 27.17 21.45 -17.46
C LYS A 2 26.43 21.22 -16.15
N ASN A 3 25.10 21.18 -16.22
CA ASN A 3 24.21 20.98 -15.10
C ASN A 3 24.44 19.54 -14.58
N HIS A 4 25.30 19.36 -13.57
CA HIS A 4 25.36 18.11 -12.81
C HIS A 4 24.00 17.98 -12.11
N LYS A 5 23.07 17.27 -12.75
CA LYS A 5 21.84 16.86 -12.06
C LYS A 5 22.27 15.91 -10.96
N ASP A 6 22.22 16.38 -9.72
CA ASP A 6 22.57 15.62 -8.53
C ASP A 6 21.52 14.53 -8.26
N ASN A 7 21.57 13.48 -9.09
CA ASN A 7 20.77 12.27 -8.96
C ASN A 7 20.98 11.62 -7.58
N THR A 8 22.15 11.83 -6.97
CA THR A 8 22.50 11.37 -5.62
C THR A 8 21.59 11.99 -4.55
N VAL A 9 21.35 13.30 -4.59
CA VAL A 9 20.49 14.00 -3.60
C VAL A 9 19.05 13.51 -3.72
N SER A 10 18.55 13.36 -4.95
CA SER A 10 17.19 12.86 -5.21
C SER A 10 17.02 11.41 -4.77
N THR A 11 18.06 10.58 -4.90
CA THR A 11 18.04 9.18 -4.45
C THR A 11 18.10 9.10 -2.93
N LEU A 12 18.99 9.86 -2.30
CA LEU A 12 19.16 9.89 -0.84
C LEU A 12 17.89 10.40 -0.14
N GLY A 13 17.27 11.47 -0.68
CA GLY A 13 15.98 11.96 -0.16
C GLY A 13 14.87 10.91 -0.23
N MET A 14 14.83 10.14 -1.32
CA MET A 14 13.87 9.03 -1.45
C MET A 14 14.12 7.95 -0.38
N TRP A 15 15.37 7.54 -0.16
CA TRP A 15 15.69 6.55 0.88
C TRP A 15 15.37 7.03 2.30
N LEU A 16 15.64 8.30 2.62
CA LEU A 16 15.28 8.88 3.90
C LEU A 16 13.76 8.91 4.11
N PHE A 17 13.01 9.25 3.06
CA PHE A 17 11.55 9.19 3.08
C PHE A 17 11.03 7.75 3.27
N LEU A 18 11.59 6.77 2.56
CA LEU A 18 11.23 5.36 2.75
C LEU A 18 11.52 4.90 4.19
N LEU A 19 12.64 5.33 4.77
CA LEU A 19 12.99 5.02 6.14
C LEU A 19 11.98 5.61 7.14
N SER A 20 11.54 6.86 6.95
CA SER A 20 10.52 7.45 7.82
C SER A 20 9.20 6.70 7.76
N GLU A 21 8.79 6.24 6.57
CA GLU A 21 7.58 5.43 6.41
C GLU A 21 7.71 4.06 7.08
N ILE A 22 8.87 3.41 6.97
CA ILE A 22 9.15 2.15 7.67
C ILE A 22 9.07 2.34 9.18
N LEU A 23 9.59 3.45 9.72
CA LEU A 23 9.50 3.76 11.15
C LEU A 23 8.06 4.04 11.60
N LEU A 24 7.28 4.78 10.81
CA LEU A 24 5.88 5.08 11.08
C LEU A 24 5.04 3.80 11.18
N PHE A 25 5.09 2.95 10.14
CA PHE A 25 4.38 1.68 10.16
C PHE A 25 4.97 0.68 11.16
N GLY A 26 6.30 0.69 11.35
CA GLY A 26 6.99 -0.14 12.35
C GLY A 26 6.49 0.12 13.77
N GLY A 27 6.30 1.38 14.15
CA GLY A 27 5.69 1.74 15.44
C GLY A 27 4.27 1.19 15.59
N LEU A 28 3.43 1.33 14.56
CA LEU A 28 2.07 0.79 14.56
C LEU A 28 2.05 -0.74 14.64
N PHE A 29 2.99 -1.42 13.97
CA PHE A 29 3.13 -2.87 14.04
C PHE A 29 3.51 -3.36 15.45
N ILE A 30 4.43 -2.66 16.13
CA ILE A 30 4.79 -2.98 17.52
C ILE A 30 3.59 -2.80 18.44
N ILE A 31 2.87 -1.68 18.33
CA ILE A 31 1.67 -1.41 19.11
C ILE A 31 0.63 -2.52 18.89
N CYS A 32 0.34 -2.86 17.64
CA CYS A 32 -0.60 -3.93 17.31
C CYS A 32 -0.16 -5.29 17.87
N SER A 33 1.14 -5.59 17.82
CA SER A 33 1.70 -6.85 18.33
C SER A 33 1.57 -6.96 19.86
N VAL A 34 1.83 -5.87 20.59
CA VAL A 34 1.68 -5.82 22.06
C VAL A 34 0.22 -5.99 22.46
N TYR A 35 -0.71 -5.26 21.82
CA TYR A 35 -2.14 -5.38 22.14
C TYR A 35 -2.70 -6.76 21.80
N ARG A 36 -2.24 -7.35 20.69
CA ARG A 36 -2.57 -8.71 20.30
C ARG A 36 -2.05 -9.73 21.31
N TYR A 37 -0.82 -9.60 21.81
CA TYR A 37 -0.29 -10.48 22.85
C TYR A 37 -1.13 -10.40 24.14
N ASN A 38 -1.52 -9.19 24.54
CA ASN A 38 -2.31 -8.95 25.75
C ASN A 38 -3.78 -9.40 25.64
N HIS A 39 -4.37 -9.41 24.43
CA HIS A 39 -5.79 -9.73 24.19
C HIS A 39 -5.98 -10.86 23.17
N SER A 40 -5.15 -11.89 23.23
CA SER A 40 -5.07 -12.95 22.23
C SER A 40 -6.44 -13.55 21.84
N ARG A 41 -7.24 -14.02 22.81
CA ARG A 41 -8.54 -14.67 22.56
C ARG A 41 -9.54 -13.76 21.80
N ILE A 42 -9.56 -12.48 22.13
CA ILE A 42 -10.49 -11.51 21.52
C ILE A 42 -10.03 -11.14 20.11
N PHE A 43 -8.71 -11.02 19.91
CA PHE A 43 -8.12 -10.80 18.59
C PHE A 43 -8.37 -11.97 17.64
N HIS A 44 -8.37 -13.21 18.14
CA HIS A 44 -8.74 -14.39 17.36
C HIS A 44 -10.19 -14.32 16.85
N LEU A 45 -11.14 -14.02 17.75
CA LEU A 45 -12.57 -13.91 17.39
C LEU A 45 -12.83 -12.76 16.40
N ALA A 46 -12.15 -11.63 16.58
CA ALA A 46 -12.27 -10.49 15.68
C ALA A 46 -11.65 -10.77 14.29
N ALA A 47 -10.53 -11.51 14.24
CA ALA A 47 -9.87 -11.92 13.00
C ALA A 47 -10.74 -12.89 12.16
N GLU A 48 -11.50 -13.77 12.80
CA GLU A 48 -12.45 -14.66 12.10
C GLU A 48 -13.57 -13.90 11.38
N SER A 49 -13.91 -12.71 11.87
CA SER A 49 -14.91 -11.86 11.21
C SER A 49 -14.45 -11.30 9.87
N LEU A 50 -13.15 -11.37 9.54
CA LEU A 50 -12.58 -10.86 8.31
C LEU A 50 -12.63 -11.89 7.17
N ASN A 51 -12.85 -11.39 5.96
CA ASN A 51 -12.97 -12.24 4.78
C ASN A 51 -11.57 -12.60 4.23
N ARG A 52 -11.04 -13.73 4.69
CA ARG A 52 -9.73 -14.28 4.28
C ARG A 52 -9.52 -14.38 2.76
N PRO A 53 -10.45 -14.92 1.95
CA PRO A 53 -10.23 -15.01 0.51
C PRO A 53 -10.18 -13.65 -0.18
N LEU A 54 -10.96 -12.66 0.26
CA LEU A 54 -10.84 -11.28 -0.25
C LEU A 54 -9.49 -10.66 0.11
N GLY A 55 -8.98 -10.90 1.32
CA GLY A 55 -7.64 -10.49 1.72
C GLY A 55 -6.54 -11.14 0.87
N ALA A 56 -6.64 -12.45 0.61
CA ALA A 56 -5.68 -13.18 -0.21
C ALA A 56 -5.67 -12.70 -1.67
N LEU A 57 -6.86 -12.44 -2.24
CA LEU A 57 -7.00 -11.85 -3.58
C LEU A 57 -6.28 -10.49 -3.66
N ASN A 58 -6.49 -9.62 -2.67
CA ASN A 58 -5.83 -8.32 -2.59
C ASN A 58 -4.31 -8.42 -2.55
N THR A 59 -3.77 -9.37 -1.80
CA THR A 59 -2.32 -9.62 -1.77
C THR A 59 -1.81 -10.07 -3.14
N LEU A 60 -2.52 -10.95 -3.83
CA LEU A 60 -2.14 -11.39 -5.18
C LEU A 60 -2.19 -10.23 -6.19
N ILE A 61 -3.20 -9.36 -6.11
CA ILE A 61 -3.32 -8.15 -6.93
C ILE A 61 -2.12 -7.24 -6.72
N LEU A 62 -1.74 -6.96 -5.47
CA LEU A 62 -0.61 -6.08 -5.17
C LEU A 62 0.74 -6.68 -5.58
N LEU A 63 0.97 -7.97 -5.34
CA LEU A 63 2.18 -8.64 -5.82
C LEU A 63 2.31 -8.58 -7.35
N THR A 64 1.19 -8.79 -8.05
CA THR A 64 1.13 -8.66 -9.51
C THR A 64 1.38 -7.22 -9.93
N SER A 65 0.79 -6.24 -9.23
CA SER A 65 1.00 -4.81 -9.46
C SER A 65 2.48 -4.43 -9.33
N SER A 66 3.13 -4.89 -8.25
CA SER A 66 4.57 -4.69 -8.03
C SER A 66 5.40 -5.23 -9.18
N LEU A 67 5.10 -6.44 -9.65
CA LEU A 67 5.79 -7.04 -10.80
C LEU A 67 5.61 -6.18 -12.06
N THR A 68 4.39 -5.72 -12.32
CA THR A 68 4.12 -4.87 -13.49
C THR A 68 4.87 -3.53 -13.42
N MET A 69 5.02 -2.94 -12.24
CA MET A 69 5.81 -1.71 -12.06
C MET A 69 7.29 -1.95 -12.37
N ALA A 70 7.86 -3.06 -11.88
CA ALA A 70 9.24 -3.43 -12.17
C ALA A 70 9.47 -3.68 -13.67
N LEU A 71 8.52 -4.35 -14.34
CA LEU A 71 8.55 -4.57 -15.78
C LEU A 71 8.48 -3.26 -16.56
N SER A 72 7.69 -2.28 -16.11
CA SER A 72 7.66 -0.97 -16.76
C SER A 72 9.04 -0.31 -16.78
N ILE A 73 9.74 -0.27 -15.65
CA ILE A 73 11.08 0.32 -15.56
C ILE A 73 12.05 -0.43 -16.48
N PHE A 74 11.96 -1.76 -16.53
CA PHE A 74 12.78 -2.58 -17.42
C PHE A 74 12.56 -2.24 -18.89
N PHE A 75 11.30 -2.14 -19.35
CA PHE A 75 10.99 -1.80 -20.74
C PHE A 75 11.40 -0.38 -21.10
N LEU A 76 11.23 0.58 -20.19
CA LEU A 76 11.67 1.95 -20.44
C LEU A 76 13.20 2.05 -20.56
N LYS A 77 13.94 1.31 -19.72
CA LYS A 77 15.41 1.23 -19.82
C LYS A 77 15.85 0.66 -21.17
N ASN A 78 15.10 -0.29 -21.72
CA ASN A 78 15.37 -0.92 -23.01
C ASN A 78 14.80 -0.13 -24.21
N ARG A 79 14.47 1.17 -24.03
CA ARG A 79 13.93 2.06 -25.06
C ARG A 79 12.61 1.57 -25.68
N ARG A 80 11.82 0.78 -24.95
CA ARG A 80 10.50 0.27 -25.35
C ARG A 80 9.39 1.00 -24.59
N SER A 81 9.20 2.29 -24.87
CA SER A 81 8.25 3.15 -24.15
C SER A 81 6.80 2.68 -24.23
N GLU A 82 6.36 2.15 -25.38
CA GLU A 82 5.02 1.57 -25.55
C GLU A 82 4.72 0.45 -24.54
N ARG A 83 5.68 -0.45 -24.35
CA ARG A 83 5.54 -1.55 -23.38
C ARG A 83 5.60 -1.03 -21.94
N SER A 84 6.46 -0.05 -21.66
CA SER A 84 6.51 0.59 -20.34
C SER A 84 5.17 1.24 -19.96
N LEU A 85 4.53 1.93 -20.90
CA LEU A 85 3.22 2.55 -20.72
C LEU A 85 2.13 1.53 -20.44
N PHE A 86 2.09 0.43 -21.21
CA PHE A 86 1.15 -0.66 -20.96
C PHE A 86 1.28 -1.22 -19.53
N PHE A 87 2.51 -1.49 -19.08
CA PHE A 87 2.73 -2.01 -17.73
C PHE A 87 2.41 -0.97 -16.64
N LEU A 88 2.71 0.31 -16.84
CA LEU A 88 2.29 1.37 -15.89
C LEU A 88 0.78 1.48 -15.77
N PHE A 89 0.08 1.44 -16.91
CA PHE A 89 -1.38 1.45 -16.91
C PHE A 89 -1.91 0.25 -16.14
N LEU A 90 -1.34 -0.94 -16.35
CA LEU A 90 -1.72 -2.15 -15.63
C LEU A 90 -1.46 -2.02 -14.11
N THR A 91 -0.34 -1.44 -13.69
CA THR A 91 -0.05 -1.16 -12.27
C THR A 91 -1.11 -0.24 -11.66
N ILE A 92 -1.44 0.87 -12.34
CA ILE A 92 -2.46 1.84 -11.89
C ILE A 92 -3.82 1.15 -11.76
N PHE A 93 -4.21 0.37 -12.76
CA PHE A 93 -5.47 -0.35 -12.78
C PHE A 93 -5.57 -1.37 -11.63
N LEU A 94 -4.52 -2.15 -11.39
CA LEU A 94 -4.46 -3.10 -10.28
C LEU A 94 -4.52 -2.40 -8.92
N GLY A 95 -3.86 -1.24 -8.77
CA GLY A 95 -3.94 -0.41 -7.56
C GLY A 95 -5.36 0.11 -7.30
N LEU A 96 -6.06 0.57 -8.34
CA LEU A 96 -7.46 0.99 -8.22
C LEU A 96 -8.39 -0.16 -7.88
N PHE A 97 -8.15 -1.34 -8.45
CA PHE A 97 -8.92 -2.54 -8.15
C PHE A 97 -8.74 -2.97 -6.68
N PHE A 98 -7.51 -2.91 -6.15
CA PHE A 98 -7.23 -3.11 -4.73
C PHE A 98 -8.03 -2.14 -3.83
N LEU A 99 -7.98 -0.83 -4.13
CA LEU A 99 -8.73 0.16 -3.35
C LEU A 99 -10.25 -0.06 -3.41
N SER A 100 -10.77 -0.45 -4.58
CA SER A 100 -12.19 -0.73 -4.76
C SER A 100 -12.64 -1.92 -3.92
N ASN A 101 -11.88 -3.02 -3.92
CA ASN A 101 -12.18 -4.18 -3.08
C ASN A 101 -12.16 -3.83 -1.59
N LYS A 102 -11.18 -3.04 -1.15
CA LYS A 102 -11.11 -2.54 0.23
C LYS A 102 -12.28 -1.65 0.60
N TYR A 103 -12.69 -0.77 -0.30
CA TYR A 103 -13.86 0.08 -0.09
C TYR A 103 -15.13 -0.73 0.16
N PHE A 104 -15.38 -1.79 -0.63
CA PHE A 104 -16.53 -2.67 -0.41
C PHE A 104 -16.47 -3.42 0.92
N GLU A 105 -15.28 -3.89 1.33
CA GLU A 105 -15.09 -4.55 2.62
C GLU A 105 -15.40 -3.61 3.79
N TRP A 106 -14.89 -2.38 3.75
CA TRP A 106 -15.19 -1.36 4.76
C TRP A 106 -16.65 -0.94 4.75
N ALA A 107 -17.23 -0.67 3.58
CA ALA A 107 -18.63 -0.27 3.46
C ALA A 107 -19.56 -1.33 4.04
N SER A 108 -19.29 -2.61 3.78
CA SER A 108 -20.01 -3.72 4.39
C SER A 108 -19.89 -3.70 5.93
N LYS A 109 -18.69 -3.51 6.49
CA LYS A 109 -18.48 -3.45 7.96
C LYS A 109 -19.15 -2.24 8.60
N VAL A 110 -19.13 -1.08 7.96
CA VAL A 110 -19.83 0.14 8.41
C VAL A 110 -21.34 -0.08 8.41
N HIS A 111 -21.90 -0.73 7.39
CA HIS A 111 -23.31 -1.10 7.34
C HIS A 111 -23.73 -2.04 8.49
N HIS A 112 -22.82 -2.89 8.97
CA HIS A 112 -23.04 -3.75 10.13
C HIS A 112 -22.80 -3.02 11.48
N GLY A 113 -22.63 -1.70 11.48
CA GLY A 113 -22.45 -0.89 12.69
C GLY A 113 -21.05 -0.97 13.31
N VAL A 114 -20.07 -1.53 12.59
CA VAL A 114 -18.68 -1.71 13.05
C VAL A 114 -17.81 -0.61 12.44
N TYR A 115 -17.90 0.61 12.96
CA TYR A 115 -17.07 1.75 12.57
C TYR A 115 -16.35 2.38 13.78
N PRO A 116 -15.21 3.09 13.60
CA PRO A 116 -14.51 3.74 14.69
C PRO A 116 -15.45 4.65 15.51
N ASN A 117 -15.51 4.46 16.83
CA ASN A 117 -16.43 5.14 17.76
C ASN A 117 -17.93 4.79 17.62
N ALA A 118 -18.29 3.68 16.97
CA ALA A 118 -19.68 3.24 16.95
C ALA A 118 -20.17 2.88 18.38
N PRO A 119 -21.39 3.27 18.79
CA PRO A 119 -21.94 2.93 20.10
C PRO A 119 -21.94 1.41 20.35
N VAL A 120 -22.31 0.65 19.31
CA VAL A 120 -22.33 -0.82 19.31
C VAL A 120 -20.95 -1.44 19.51
N LEU A 121 -19.87 -0.78 19.07
CA LEU A 121 -18.50 -1.23 19.31
C LEU A 121 -18.02 -0.86 20.72
N LEU A 122 -18.36 0.34 21.19
CA LEU A 122 -17.97 0.81 22.53
C LEU A 122 -18.62 0.00 23.67
N GLU A 123 -19.75 -0.66 23.40
CA GLU A 123 -20.39 -1.63 24.30
C GLU A 123 -19.73 -3.01 24.30
N ARG A 124 -18.81 -3.30 23.37
CA ARG A 124 -18.09 -4.58 23.31
C ARG A 124 -16.86 -4.60 24.21
N GLU A 125 -16.27 -5.79 24.36
CA GLU A 125 -15.02 -5.95 25.10
C GLU A 125 -13.92 -5.04 24.54
N ARG A 126 -13.13 -4.44 25.44
CA ARG A 126 -12.06 -3.49 25.11
C ARG A 126 -11.10 -4.03 24.03
N GLY A 127 -10.88 -5.34 23.99
CA GLY A 127 -10.05 -6.00 22.97
C GLY A 127 -10.59 -5.86 21.55
N GLU A 128 -11.91 -5.94 21.33
CA GLU A 128 -12.51 -5.79 19.99
C GLU A 128 -12.45 -4.33 19.53
N VAL A 129 -12.69 -3.38 20.43
CA VAL A 129 -12.56 -1.94 20.15
C VAL A 129 -11.15 -1.59 19.70
N LEU A 130 -10.15 -2.11 20.41
CA LEU A 130 -8.73 -1.89 20.06
C LEU A 130 -8.37 -2.57 18.74
N PHE A 131 -8.86 -3.79 18.49
CA PHE A 131 -8.62 -4.50 17.23
C PHE A 131 -9.15 -3.71 16.04
N TYR A 132 -10.43 -3.32 16.04
CA TYR A 132 -11.02 -2.58 14.93
C TYR A 132 -10.44 -1.17 14.81
N GLY A 133 -10.12 -0.51 15.93
CA GLY A 133 -9.43 0.78 15.92
C GLY A 133 -8.07 0.70 15.22
N LEU A 134 -7.23 -0.28 15.57
CA LEU A 134 -5.93 -0.51 14.94
C LEU A 134 -6.09 -0.95 13.48
N TYR A 135 -7.03 -1.84 13.19
CA TYR A 135 -7.35 -2.29 11.84
C TYR A 135 -7.69 -1.10 10.92
N TYR A 136 -8.65 -0.25 11.31
CA TYR A 136 -9.03 0.91 10.50
C TYR A 136 -7.93 1.95 10.41
N SER A 137 -7.14 2.14 11.47
CA SER A 137 -6.04 3.11 11.46
C SER A 137 -4.91 2.67 10.52
N MET A 138 -4.46 1.41 10.64
CA MET A 138 -3.35 0.88 9.84
C MET A 138 -3.75 0.66 8.38
N THR A 139 -4.91 0.07 8.13
CA THR A 139 -5.41 -0.13 6.75
C THR A 139 -5.86 1.19 6.11
N GLY A 140 -6.36 2.14 6.91
CA GLY A 140 -6.67 3.51 6.52
C GLY A 140 -5.46 4.28 6.03
N LEU A 141 -4.42 4.34 6.87
CA LEU A 141 -3.15 4.97 6.53
C LEU A 141 -2.55 4.32 5.28
N HIS A 142 -2.54 2.99 5.20
CA HIS A 142 -2.05 2.28 4.02
C HIS A 142 -2.86 2.61 2.76
N GLY A 143 -4.19 2.63 2.84
CA GLY A 143 -5.06 3.00 1.71
C GLY A 143 -4.78 4.42 1.20
N LEU A 144 -4.49 5.36 2.10
CA LEU A 144 -4.05 6.71 1.73
C LEU A 144 -2.72 6.69 0.97
N HIS A 145 -1.76 5.87 1.40
CA HIS A 145 -0.47 5.71 0.69
C HIS A 145 -0.66 5.12 -0.70
N VAL A 146 -1.53 4.11 -0.85
CA VAL A 146 -1.86 3.54 -2.16
C VAL A 146 -2.49 4.61 -3.06
N LEU A 147 -3.41 5.43 -2.54
CA LEU A 147 -4.04 6.52 -3.30
C LEU A 147 -3.01 7.56 -3.78
N VAL A 148 -2.10 7.98 -2.90
CA VAL A 148 -0.99 8.88 -3.26
C VAL A 148 -0.10 8.23 -4.32
N GLY A 149 0.22 6.94 -4.15
CA GLY A 149 1.01 6.17 -5.11
C GLY A 149 0.38 6.09 -6.49
N ILE A 150 -0.93 5.89 -6.57
CA ILE A 150 -1.68 5.88 -7.84
C ILE A 150 -1.60 7.25 -8.50
N GLY A 151 -1.71 8.33 -7.71
CA GLY A 151 -1.52 9.70 -8.19
C GLY A 151 -0.12 9.89 -8.79
N LEU A 152 0.94 9.48 -8.09
CA LEU A 152 2.32 9.57 -8.57
C LEU A 152 2.55 8.73 -9.84
N LEU A 153 2.04 7.49 -9.87
CA LEU A 153 2.12 6.62 -11.07
C LEU A 153 1.38 7.24 -12.26
N SER A 154 0.23 7.86 -12.04
CA SER A 154 -0.53 8.55 -13.09
C SER A 154 0.24 9.74 -13.66
N VAL A 155 0.91 10.53 -12.80
CA VAL A 155 1.80 11.61 -13.24
C VAL A 155 2.99 11.05 -14.04
N MET A 156 3.58 9.93 -13.62
CA MET A 156 4.66 9.27 -14.34
C MET A 156 4.19 8.73 -15.70
N PHE A 157 3.01 8.12 -15.76
CA PHE A 157 2.39 7.64 -17.00
C PHE A 157 2.23 8.78 -18.02
N VAL A 158 1.66 9.91 -17.62
CA VAL A 158 1.53 11.11 -18.48
C VAL A 158 2.91 11.67 -18.87
N SER A 159 3.89 11.60 -17.97
CA SER A 159 5.25 12.11 -18.24
C SER A 159 6.02 11.25 -19.24
N VAL A 160 5.82 9.92 -19.21
CA VAL A 160 6.37 8.99 -20.21
C VAL A 160 5.64 9.17 -21.55
N LEU A 161 4.31 9.30 -21.54
CA LEU A 161 3.52 9.59 -22.76
C LEU A 161 3.98 10.87 -23.47
N ARG A 162 4.30 11.92 -22.71
CA ARG A 162 4.76 13.21 -23.25
C ARG A 162 6.25 13.22 -23.62
N GLY A 163 6.96 12.09 -23.50
CA GLY A 163 8.40 11.99 -23.77
C GLY A 163 9.28 12.80 -22.81
N LYS A 164 8.74 13.27 -21.67
CA LYS A 164 9.52 14.02 -20.66
C LYS A 164 10.44 13.11 -19.86
N ILE A 165 10.00 11.86 -19.68
CA ILE A 165 10.77 10.78 -19.08
C ILE A 165 11.08 9.77 -20.18
N ASP A 166 12.37 9.51 -20.37
CA ASP A 166 12.90 8.53 -21.29
C ASP A 166 14.05 7.77 -20.59
N HIS A 167 14.69 6.82 -21.27
CA HIS A 167 15.77 5.98 -20.76
C HIS A 167 16.90 6.76 -20.07
N GLU A 168 17.22 7.98 -20.52
CA GLU A 168 18.23 8.85 -19.87
C GLU A 168 17.75 9.52 -18.58
N ARG A 169 16.43 9.73 -18.43
CA ARG A 169 15.81 10.44 -17.30
C ARG A 169 14.90 9.53 -16.48
N ILE A 170 15.29 8.27 -16.31
CA ILE A 170 14.49 7.22 -15.66
C ILE A 170 14.36 7.39 -14.13
N LEU A 171 15.17 8.26 -13.51
CA LEU A 171 15.26 8.36 -12.05
C LEU A 171 13.91 8.66 -11.35
N PRO A 172 13.06 9.62 -11.81
CA PRO A 172 11.77 9.87 -11.17
C PRO A 172 10.83 8.66 -11.21
N LEU A 173 10.86 7.90 -12.32
CA LEU A 173 10.09 6.67 -12.44
C LEU A 173 10.59 5.60 -11.47
N LYS A 174 11.93 5.46 -11.33
CA LYS A 174 12.52 4.54 -10.35
C LYS A 174 12.16 4.89 -8.93
N ASN A 175 12.24 6.16 -8.54
CA ASN A 175 11.88 6.61 -7.20
C ASN A 175 10.38 6.36 -6.93
N THR A 176 9.51 6.66 -7.90
CA THR A 176 8.08 6.33 -7.80
C THR A 176 7.85 4.82 -7.66
N GLY A 177 8.63 4.00 -8.38
CA GLY A 177 8.61 2.54 -8.24
C GLY A 177 9.03 2.08 -6.85
N LEU A 178 10.10 2.63 -6.29
CA LEU A 178 10.54 2.32 -4.92
C LEU A 178 9.46 2.64 -3.89
N TYR A 179 8.75 3.76 -4.04
CA TYR A 179 7.60 4.08 -3.20
C TYR A 179 6.51 3.03 -3.32
N TRP A 180 6.12 2.67 -4.55
CA TRP A 180 5.08 1.68 -4.80
C TRP A 180 5.44 0.31 -4.20
N HIS A 181 6.68 -0.15 -4.40
CA HIS A 181 7.16 -1.40 -3.81
C HIS A 181 7.15 -1.37 -2.27
N LEU A 182 7.48 -0.24 -1.64
CA LEU A 182 7.39 -0.12 -0.19
C LEU A 182 5.94 -0.26 0.29
N VAL A 183 5.00 0.40 -0.39
CA VAL A 183 3.57 0.29 -0.07
C VAL A 183 3.12 -1.17 -0.17
N ASP A 184 3.52 -1.89 -1.23
CA ASP A 184 3.22 -3.32 -1.38
C ASP A 184 3.82 -4.16 -0.22
N ILE A 185 5.07 -3.90 0.17
CA ILE A 185 5.73 -4.59 1.29
C ILE A 185 4.97 -4.39 2.60
N ILE A 186 4.52 -3.16 2.89
CA ILE A 186 3.72 -2.87 4.09
C ILE A 186 2.44 -3.73 4.09
N TRP A 187 1.79 -3.90 2.95
CA TRP A 187 0.61 -4.74 2.84
C TRP A 187 0.90 -6.22 3.09
N ILE A 188 2.03 -6.72 2.57
CA ILE A 188 2.48 -8.10 2.79
C ILE A 188 2.62 -8.42 4.29
N PHE A 189 2.97 -7.43 5.12
CA PHE A 189 2.99 -7.60 6.58
C PHE A 189 1.63 -7.38 7.25
N LEU A 190 0.82 -6.42 6.77
CA LEU A 190 -0.52 -6.17 7.29
C LEU A 190 -1.46 -7.36 7.10
N PHE A 191 -1.42 -8.00 5.93
CA PHE A 191 -2.35 -9.08 5.60
C PHE A 191 -2.23 -10.26 6.57
N PRO A 192 -1.05 -10.85 6.83
CA PRO A 192 -0.93 -11.93 7.80
C PRO A 192 -1.34 -11.52 9.20
N LEU A 193 -0.94 -10.32 9.64
CA LEU A 193 -1.19 -9.83 11.00
C LEU A 193 -2.68 -9.78 11.36
N PHE A 194 -3.52 -9.39 10.40
CA PHE A 194 -4.96 -9.25 10.60
C PHE A 194 -5.81 -10.41 10.06
N TYR A 195 -5.39 -11.08 8.98
CA TYR A 195 -6.22 -12.08 8.28
C TYR A 195 -5.78 -13.52 8.45
N LEU A 196 -4.47 -13.81 8.61
CA LEU A 196 -3.96 -15.19 8.66
C LEU A 196 -3.64 -15.67 10.06
N ILE A 197 -3.09 -14.78 10.90
CA ILE A 197 -2.74 -15.14 12.27
C ILE A 197 -4.03 -15.09 13.09
N THR A 198 -4.86 -16.11 12.92
CA THR A 198 -5.85 -16.55 13.91
C THR A 198 -5.19 -17.56 14.83
#